data_AF-A0A0H3ZIY6-F1
#
_entry.id   AF-A0A0H3ZIY6-F1
#
_cell.length_a   1.000
_cell.length_b   1.000
_cell.length_c   1.000
_cell.angle_alpha   90.00
_cell.angle_beta   90.00
_cell.angle_gamma   90.00
#
_symmetry.space_group_name_H-M   'P 1'
#
loop_
_entity.id
_entity.type
_entity.pdbx_description
1 polymer ?
#
loop_
_entity_poly.entity_id
_entity_poly.type
_entity_poly.pdbx_seq_one_letter_code
_entity_poly.pdbx_strand_id
1 'polypeptide(L)' 'MLPKVYDALGIAPKDAPEMPGYAAMLKGYVKVDPFECILCGHRLTFLRFRAGEALSELVHHALVQAQIRSI' A
#
# COMPACT_ATOMS: atom_id res chain seq x y z
N MET A 1 5.92 3.04 -8.28
CA MET A 1 5.46 2.18 -7.16
C MET A 1 4.43 1.17 -7.62
N LEU A 2 3.32 1.61 -8.23
CA LEU A 2 2.20 0.76 -8.67
C LEU A 2 2.57 -0.50 -9.48
N PRO A 3 3.50 -0.48 -10.48
CA PRO A 3 3.85 -1.69 -11.21
C PRO A 3 4.37 -2.83 -10.32
N LYS A 4 5.27 -2.50 -9.38
CA LYS A 4 5.82 -3.47 -8.42
C LYS A 4 4.75 -4.06 -7.49
N VAL A 5 3.69 -3.29 -7.22
CA VAL A 5 2.55 -3.75 -6.41
C VAL A 5 1.66 -4.70 -7.21
N TYR A 6 1.41 -4.39 -8.49
CA TYR A 6 0.65 -5.26 -9.38
C TYR A 6 1.35 -6.59 -9.62
N ASP A 7 2.67 -6.56 -9.87
CA ASP A 7 3.47 -7.77 -9.99
C ASP A 7 3.38 -8.63 -8.72
N ALA A 8 3.49 -8.01 -7.55
CA ALA A 8 3.42 -8.72 -6.28
C ALA A 8 2.02 -9.30 -5.98
N LEU A 9 0.96 -8.70 -6.52
CA LEU A 9 -0.42 -9.18 -6.42
C LEU A 9 -0.80 -10.15 -7.55
N GLY A 10 0.08 -10.41 -8.51
CA GLY A 10 -0.24 -11.20 -9.70
C GLY A 10 -1.31 -10.56 -10.60
N ILE A 11 -1.47 -9.24 -10.52
CA ILE A 11 -2.44 -8.49 -11.32
C ILE A 11 -1.75 -8.05 -12.62
N ALA A 12 -2.34 -8.40 -13.76
CA ALA A 12 -1.86 -7.91 -15.05
C ALA A 12 -1.94 -6.37 -15.08
N PRO A 13 -0.87 -5.66 -15.49
CA PRO A 13 -0.92 -4.21 -15.66
C PRO A 13 -2.04 -3.86 -16.64
N LYS A 14 -2.98 -3.00 -16.22
CA LYS A 14 -3.97 -2.44 -17.14
C LYS A 14 -3.29 -1.42 -18.06
N ASP A 15 -3.78 -1.32 -19.29
CA ASP A 15 -3.39 -0.25 -20.21
C ASP A 15 -3.60 1.12 -19.56
N ALA A 16 -2.78 2.09 -19.98
CA ALA A 16 -2.92 3.45 -19.52
C ALA A 16 -4.34 3.95 -19.84
N PRO A 17 -5.06 4.51 -18.86
CA PRO A 17 -6.40 5.02 -19.11
C PRO A 17 -6.34 6.17 -20.11
N GLU A 18 -7.34 6.26 -21.00
CA GLU A 18 -7.46 7.32 -22.01
C GLU A 18 -7.50 8.71 -21.39
N MET A 19 -8.12 8.83 -20.21
CA MET A 19 -8.15 10.06 -19.43
C MET A 19 -7.35 9.95 -18.13
N PRO A 20 -6.66 11.03 -17.71
CA PRO A 20 -5.97 11.04 -16.43
C PRO A 20 -6.97 10.89 -15.29
N GLY A 21 -6.74 9.90 -14.44
CA GLY A 21 -7.52 9.72 -13.22
C GLY A 21 -7.35 10.90 -12.25
N TYR A 22 -8.25 10.98 -11.26
CA TYR A 22 -8.27 12.07 -10.28
C TYR A 22 -6.91 12.35 -9.63
N ALA A 23 -6.18 11.30 -9.24
CA ALA A 23 -4.86 11.46 -8.62
C ALA A 23 -3.81 12.05 -9.57
N ALA A 24 -3.84 11.67 -10.85
CA ALA A 24 -2.96 12.24 -11.87
C ALA A 24 -3.29 13.70 -12.14
N MET A 25 -4.59 14.04 -12.15
CA MET A 25 -5.05 15.44 -12.27
C MET A 25 -4.61 16.29 -11.08
N LEU A 26 -4.76 15.79 -9.84
CA LEU A 26 -4.36 16.51 -8.63
C LEU A 26 -2.87 16.86 -8.66
N LYS A 27 -2.04 15.88 -9.03
CA LYS A 27 -0.59 16.06 -9.15
C LYS A 27 -0.22 17.03 -10.28
N GLY A 28 -0.90 16.93 -11.42
CA GLY A 28 -0.64 17.78 -12.58
C GLY A 28 -1.01 19.25 -12.37
N TYR A 29 -2.25 19.48 -11.91
CA TYR A 29 -2.87 20.81 -11.83
C TYR A 29 -2.64 21.51 -10.49
N VAL A 30 -2.83 20.80 -9.38
CA VAL A 30 -2.76 21.37 -8.02
C VAL A 30 -1.35 21.23 -7.42
N LYS A 31 -0.46 20.47 -8.09
CA LYS A 31 0.89 20.13 -7.61
C LYS A 31 0.90 19.39 -6.27
N VAL A 32 -0.22 18.75 -5.92
CA VAL A 32 -0.33 17.90 -4.74
C VAL A 32 -0.36 16.45 -5.21
N ASP A 33 0.63 15.66 -4.80
CA ASP A 33 0.63 14.22 -5.03
C ASP A 33 -0.15 13.53 -3.89
N PRO A 34 -1.34 12.96 -4.16
CA PRO A 34 -2.16 12.33 -3.12
C PRO A 34 -1.52 11.05 -2.56
N PHE A 35 -0.49 10.52 -3.21
CA PHE A 35 0.28 9.38 -2.71
C PHE A 35 1.60 9.79 -2.07
N GLU A 36 1.84 11.09 -1.89
CA GLU A 36 3.03 11.56 -1.20
C GLU A 36 3.01 11.16 0.28
N CYS A 37 4.12 10.60 0.77
CA CYS A 37 4.23 10.25 2.18
C CYS A 37 4.37 11.53 3.01
N ILE A 38 3.48 11.75 3.98
CA ILE A 38 3.56 12.92 4.88
C ILE A 38 4.92 13.00 5.62
N LEU A 39 5.50 11.85 5.96
CA LEU A 39 6.78 11.78 6.69
C LEU A 39 8.01 11.81 5.76
N CYS A 40 7.87 11.31 4.55
CA CYS A 40 8.97 11.01 3.64
C CYS A 40 9.02 11.97 2.43
N GLY A 41 7.97 12.77 2.26
CA GLY A 41 7.66 13.50 1.03
C GLY A 41 7.63 12.57 -0.18
N HIS A 42 8.31 13.03 -1.24
CA HIS A 42 8.43 12.32 -2.51
C HIS A 42 9.30 11.05 -2.49
N ARG A 43 9.94 10.69 -1.36
CA ARG A 43 10.93 9.60 -1.28
C ARG A 43 10.35 8.22 -0.97
N LEU A 44 9.10 7.97 -1.34
CA LEU A 44 8.51 6.64 -1.19
C LEU A 44 9.27 5.64 -2.06
N THR A 45 9.87 4.65 -1.39
CA THR A 45 10.59 3.54 -2.05
C THR A 45 9.88 2.24 -1.71
N PHE A 46 9.64 1.41 -2.74
CA PHE A 46 9.07 0.08 -2.57
C PHE A 46 10.15 -0.80 -1.96
N LEU A 47 9.96 -1.20 -0.70
CA LEU A 47 10.91 -2.06 0.00
C LEU A 47 10.58 -3.54 -0.20
N ARG A 48 9.35 -3.93 0.16
CA ARG A 48 8.90 -5.33 0.12
C ARG A 48 7.37 -5.36 0.08
N PHE A 49 6.83 -6.36 -0.61
CA PHE A 49 5.44 -6.77 -0.46
C PHE A 49 5.33 -7.88 0.59
N ARG A 50 4.39 -7.74 1.52
CA ARG A 50 3.98 -8.81 2.44
C ARG A 50 2.49 -9.04 2.21
N ALA A 51 2.13 -10.28 1.89
CA ALA A 51 0.73 -10.67 1.91
C ALA A 51 0.17 -10.47 3.32
N GLY A 52 -1.08 -10.02 3.43
CA GLY A 52 -1.78 -10.00 4.70
C GLY A 52 -1.95 -11.42 5.23
N GLU A 53 -1.87 -11.59 6.54
CA GLU A 53 -2.20 -12.87 7.16
C GLU A 53 -3.72 -13.08 7.20
N ALA A 54 -4.14 -14.34 7.23
CA ALA A 54 -5.55 -14.66 7.40
C ALA A 54 -6.06 -14.10 8.73
N LEU A 55 -7.34 -13.72 8.78
CA LEU A 55 -7.96 -13.18 9.99
C LEU A 55 -7.79 -14.12 11.20
N SER A 56 -7.86 -15.44 10.97
CA SER A 56 -7.64 -16.46 12.00
C SER A 56 -6.26 -16.36 12.64
N GLU A 57 -5.22 -16.17 11.83
CA GLU A 57 -3.83 -16.03 12.29
C GLU A 57 -3.64 -14.73 13.05
N LEU A 58 -4.23 -13.63 12.55
CA LEU A 58 -4.20 -12.34 13.24
C LEU A 58 -4.86 -12.41 14.62
N VAL A 59 -6.02 -13.06 14.70
CA VAL A 59 -6.75 -13.27 15.96
C VAL A 59 -5.94 -14.17 16.90
N HIS A 60 -5.37 -15.26 16.38
CA HIS A 60 -4.53 -16.15 17.17
C HIS A 60 -3.31 -15.42 17.76
N HIS A 61 -2.56 -14.68 16.94
CA HIS A 61 -1.42 -13.87 17.37
C HIS A 61 -1.82 -12.83 18.44
N ALA A 62 -2.95 -12.15 18.27
CA ALA A 62 -3.44 -11.18 19.25
C ALA A 62 -3.78 -11.83 20.60
N LEU A 63 -4.43 -13.01 20.59
CA LEU A 63 -4.77 -13.75 21.81
C LEU A 63 -3.51 -14.25 22.55
N VAL A 64 -2.55 -14.80 21.82
CA VAL A 64 -1.27 -15.26 22.38
C VAL A 64 -0.50 -14.07 22.99
N GLN A 65 -0.41 -12.94 22.29
CA GLN A 65 0.22 -11.73 22.83
C GLN A 65 -0.48 -11.20 24.10
N ALA A 66 -1.81 -11.28 24.16
CA ALA A 66 -2.56 -10.87 25.34
C ALA A 66 -2.23 -11.76 26.56
N GLN A 67 -2.08 -13.07 26.37
CA GLN A 67 -1.70 -14.01 27.43
C GLN A 67 -0.27 -13.80 27.93
N ILE A 68 0.68 -13.52 27.04
CA ILE A 68 2.08 -13.25 27.43
C ILE A 68 2.18 -11.98 28.28
N ARG A 69 1.32 -10.98 28.03
CA ARG A 69 1.31 -9.71 28.78
C ARG A 69 0.60 -9.80 30.13
N SER A 70 -0.09 -10.90 30.44
CA SER A 70 -0.78 -11.09 31.72
C SER A 70 0.06 -11.85 32.75
N ILE A 71 1.30 -12.22 32.41
CA ILE A 71 2.31 -12.80 33.30
C ILE A 71 3.32 -11.71 33.64
#